data_AF-A0A7W3N0Y9-F1
#
_entry.id   AF-A0A7W3N0Y9-F1
#
_cell.length_a   1.000
_cell.length_b   1.000
_cell.length_c   1.000
_cell.angle_alpha   90.00
_cell.angle_beta   90.00
_cell.angle_gamma   90.00
#
_symmetry.space_group_name_H-M   'P 1'
#
loop_
_entity.id
_entity.type
_entity.pdbx_description
1 polymer ?
#
loop_
_entity_poly.entity_id
_entity_poly.type
_entity_poly.pdbx_seq_one_letter_code
_entity_poly.pdbx_strand_id
1 'polypeptide(L)'
;MKSVEPEVFLVARPELDYDEIARYLRDVGGESWLERLDRGDLDAELNDPQNLAEFAGRLCYRSWEPGLNPNVTRVRTDQTQYLQNILRSMHGSVLEHVSFSFVLHNVSRVATHELVRHRPGVAISQESLRFVRLQDIPFWFPEWARQDAELMKRASALLEQMEEFQGWMAAHFGLDDEGVPFKEKKHKTSFMRRFAPEGVATGLVWTANVRTLRHTIEARTAEGAEEEIRLIFGRIGELMRREAPALFGDYTVEDGAWIPQWRKV
;
A
#
# COMPACT_ATOMS: atom_id res chain seq x y z
N MET A 1 9.26 -16.23 -21.71
CA MET A 1 8.18 -15.70 -20.85
C MET A 1 8.30 -16.28 -19.45
N LYS A 2 8.24 -15.44 -18.42
CA LYS A 2 8.19 -15.86 -17.02
C LYS A 2 6.78 -15.69 -16.45
N SER A 3 6.09 -16.79 -16.13
CA SER A 3 4.83 -16.71 -15.40
C SER A 3 5.08 -16.24 -13.96
N VAL A 4 4.27 -15.29 -13.47
CA VAL A 4 4.40 -14.70 -12.13
C VAL A 4 3.03 -14.52 -11.47
N GLU A 5 3.03 -14.27 -10.16
CA GLU A 5 1.85 -13.91 -9.37
C GLU A 5 2.07 -12.54 -8.73
N PRO A 6 1.05 -11.65 -8.69
CA PRO A 6 1.09 -10.43 -7.90
C PRO A 6 1.45 -10.75 -6.45
N GLU A 7 2.30 -9.94 -5.83
CA GLU A 7 2.73 -10.07 -4.44
C GLU A 7 2.73 -8.71 -3.75
N VAL A 8 2.45 -8.72 -2.44
CA VAL A 8 2.38 -7.52 -1.60
C VAL A 8 3.20 -7.75 -0.34
N PHE A 9 4.21 -6.92 -0.13
CA PHE A 9 5.07 -6.96 1.05
C PHE A 9 4.92 -5.67 1.83
N LEU A 10 4.60 -5.75 3.12
CA LEU A 10 4.69 -4.58 4.01
C LEU A 10 6.16 -4.37 4.39
N VAL A 11 6.72 -3.22 4.01
CA VAL A 11 8.16 -2.94 4.21
C VAL A 11 8.44 -1.77 5.15
N ALA A 12 7.43 -0.95 5.47
CA ALA A 12 7.54 0.07 6.51
C ALA A 12 6.20 0.34 7.19
N ARG A 13 6.27 0.63 8.49
CA ARG A 13 5.16 1.03 9.37
C ARG A 13 5.67 2.12 10.33
N PRO A 14 4.79 2.95 10.91
CA PRO A 14 5.20 3.95 11.88
C PRO A 14 5.84 3.34 13.11
N GLU A 15 6.82 4.06 13.65
CA GLU A 15 7.48 3.79 14.93
C GLU A 15 7.47 5.11 15.71
N LEU A 16 7.04 5.08 16.96
CA LEU A 16 6.93 6.27 17.81
C LEU A 16 8.18 6.43 18.67
N ASP A 17 8.61 7.69 18.80
CA ASP A 17 9.59 8.09 19.82
C ASP A 17 8.86 8.35 21.14
N TYR A 18 8.84 7.33 22.00
CA TYR A 18 8.16 7.41 23.28
C TYR A 18 8.83 8.36 24.28
N ASP A 19 10.13 8.62 24.16
CA ASP A 19 10.83 9.57 25.02
C ASP A 19 10.35 11.00 24.72
N GLU A 20 10.21 11.34 23.45
CA GLU A 20 9.69 12.64 23.01
C GLU A 20 8.20 12.79 23.31
N ILE A 21 7.41 11.73 23.17
CA ILE A 21 6.00 11.73 23.61
C ILE A 21 5.91 11.99 25.11
N ALA A 22 6.72 11.32 25.92
CA ALA A 22 6.74 11.52 27.36
C ALA A 22 7.18 12.93 27.73
N ARG A 23 8.15 13.50 27.01
CA ARG A 23 8.57 14.89 27.18
C ARG A 23 7.41 15.86 26.93
N TYR A 24 6.62 15.64 25.88
CA TYR A 24 5.44 16.44 25.61
C TYR A 24 4.33 16.22 26.64
N LEU A 25 4.03 14.97 27.02
CA LEU A 25 2.95 14.67 27.96
C LEU A 25 3.18 15.26 29.36
N ARG A 26 4.44 15.35 29.81
CA ARG A 26 4.83 16.09 31.02
C ARG A 26 4.43 17.56 30.97
N ASP A 27 4.63 18.22 29.83
CA ASP A 27 4.30 19.64 29.65
C ASP A 27 2.79 19.89 29.70
N VAL A 28 2.00 18.95 29.19
CA VAL A 28 0.53 19.08 29.11
C VAL A 28 -0.23 18.38 30.24
N GLY A 29 0.48 17.75 31.20
CA GLY A 29 -0.11 17.00 32.31
C GLY A 29 -0.85 15.72 31.90
N GLY A 30 -0.46 15.09 30.78
CA GLY A 30 -1.13 13.92 30.20
C GLY A 30 -0.42 12.58 30.44
N GLU A 31 0.44 12.50 31.46
CA GLU A 31 1.34 11.36 31.67
C GLU A 31 0.61 10.04 31.93
N SER A 32 -0.60 10.05 32.48
CA SER A 32 -1.40 8.81 32.67
C SER A 32 -1.72 8.06 31.38
N TRP A 33 -1.60 8.72 30.21
CA TRP A 33 -1.71 8.03 28.93
C TRP A 33 -0.58 7.00 28.74
N LEU A 34 0.63 7.27 29.24
CA LEU A 34 1.77 6.36 29.19
C LEU A 34 1.64 5.18 30.14
N GLU A 35 0.92 5.32 31.26
CA GLU A 35 0.69 4.21 32.19
C GLU A 35 0.00 3.01 31.51
N ARG A 36 -0.62 3.21 30.34
CA ARG A 36 -1.21 2.15 29.52
C ARG A 36 -0.17 1.35 28.73
N LEU A 37 0.96 1.97 28.38
CA LEU A 37 2.13 1.26 27.85
C LEU A 37 2.72 0.40 28.98
N ASP A 38 2.87 0.97 30.17
CA ASP A 38 3.48 0.29 31.33
C ASP A 38 2.67 -0.93 31.83
N ARG A 39 1.35 -0.93 31.62
CA ARG A 39 0.47 -2.05 31.99
C ARG A 39 0.48 -3.21 31.00
N GLY A 40 1.14 -3.05 29.85
CA GLY A 40 1.04 -3.99 28.75
C GLY A 40 -0.36 -4.09 28.13
N ASP A 41 -1.26 -3.15 28.45
CA ASP A 41 -2.56 -2.99 27.77
C ASP A 41 -2.36 -2.65 26.27
N LEU A 42 -1.13 -2.25 25.92
CA LEU A 42 -0.65 -1.93 24.58
C LEU A 42 0.47 -2.88 24.10
N ASP A 43 0.82 -3.93 24.88
CA ASP A 43 1.93 -4.89 24.65
C ASP A 43 1.60 -5.96 23.59
N ALA A 44 1.26 -5.52 22.40
CA ALA A 44 1.80 -6.21 21.23
C ALA A 44 2.85 -5.27 20.67
N GLU A 45 4.05 -5.79 20.41
CA GLU A 45 5.24 -5.16 19.79
C GLU A 45 4.97 -4.37 18.47
N LEU A 46 3.69 -4.21 18.07
CA LEU A 46 3.17 -3.80 16.78
C LEU A 46 2.15 -2.64 16.82
N ASN A 47 1.92 -1.97 17.97
CA ASN A 47 0.78 -1.06 18.10
C ASN A 47 1.04 0.43 17.79
N ASP A 48 2.26 0.78 17.41
CA ASP A 48 2.64 2.16 17.09
C ASP A 48 1.74 2.88 16.08
N PRO A 49 1.27 2.25 14.98
CA PRO A 49 0.35 2.93 14.07
C PRO A 49 -0.95 3.40 14.73
N GLN A 50 -1.50 2.60 15.66
CA GLN A 50 -2.77 2.91 16.34
C GLN A 50 -2.54 3.89 17.50
N ASN A 51 -1.41 3.75 18.21
CA ASN A 51 -0.98 4.69 19.24
C ASN A 51 -0.78 6.10 18.66
N LEU A 52 -0.21 6.21 17.46
CA LEU A 52 -0.04 7.49 16.77
C LEU A 52 -1.40 8.14 16.42
N ALA A 53 -2.35 7.35 15.90
CA ALA A 53 -3.70 7.85 15.64
C ALA A 53 -4.42 8.31 16.93
N GLU A 54 -4.31 7.54 18.01
CA GLU A 54 -4.90 7.90 19.29
C GLU A 54 -4.26 9.19 19.86
N PHE A 55 -2.94 9.26 19.85
CA PHE A 55 -2.18 10.43 20.30
C PHE A 55 -2.59 11.69 19.53
N ALA A 56 -2.61 11.63 18.19
CA ALA A 56 -3.03 12.74 17.35
C ALA A 56 -4.48 13.16 17.63
N GLY A 57 -5.40 12.20 17.82
CA GLY A 57 -6.80 12.48 18.17
C GLY A 57 -6.94 13.16 19.54
N ARG A 58 -6.21 12.69 20.56
CA ARG A 58 -6.29 13.22 21.92
C ARG A 58 -5.72 14.62 22.02
N LEU A 59 -4.64 14.89 21.28
CA LEU A 59 -3.99 16.18 21.20
C LEU A 59 -4.98 17.29 20.81
N CYS A 60 -5.85 17.06 19.83
CA CYS A 60 -6.84 18.02 19.35
C CYS A 60 -7.79 18.54 20.45
N TYR A 61 -8.06 17.73 21.47
CA TYR A 61 -9.00 18.06 22.54
C TYR A 61 -8.33 18.15 23.93
N ARG A 62 -7.01 18.00 24.01
CA ARG A 62 -6.25 17.80 25.27
C ARG A 62 -6.92 16.76 26.17
N SER A 63 -7.41 15.68 25.58
CA SER A 63 -8.23 14.65 26.24
C SER A 63 -7.38 13.51 26.78
N TRP A 64 -6.29 13.84 27.47
CA TRP A 64 -5.42 12.88 28.15
C TRP A 64 -6.05 12.45 29.47
N GLU A 65 -6.48 13.43 30.27
CA GLU A 65 -7.18 13.25 31.54
C GLU A 65 -8.39 14.18 31.65
N PRO A 66 -9.43 13.79 32.43
CA PRO A 66 -10.51 14.71 32.79
C PRO A 66 -9.96 15.98 33.47
N GLY A 67 -10.47 17.15 33.08
CA GLY A 67 -10.10 18.43 33.70
C GLY A 67 -8.94 19.18 33.06
N LEU A 68 -8.08 18.54 32.25
CA LEU A 68 -7.03 19.26 31.47
C LEU A 68 -7.63 20.17 30.40
N ASN A 69 -8.78 19.78 29.86
CA ASN A 69 -9.67 20.64 29.10
C ASN A 69 -10.96 20.80 29.92
N PRO A 70 -11.37 22.02 30.27
CA PRO A 70 -12.60 22.26 31.04
C PRO A 70 -13.87 21.65 30.42
N ASN A 71 -13.87 21.43 29.10
CA ASN A 71 -14.98 20.79 28.38
C ASN A 71 -14.92 19.26 28.39
N VAL A 72 -13.82 18.64 28.84
CA VAL A 72 -13.62 17.19 28.88
C VAL A 72 -13.87 16.69 30.30
N THR A 73 -15.05 16.12 30.51
CA THR A 73 -15.48 15.57 31.80
C THR A 73 -15.26 14.06 31.91
N ARG A 74 -15.05 13.38 30.77
CA ARG A 74 -14.76 11.95 30.68
C ARG A 74 -13.81 11.67 29.53
N VAL A 75 -12.97 10.66 29.73
CA VAL A 75 -12.00 10.20 28.74
C VAL A 75 -12.23 8.71 28.51
N ARG A 76 -12.23 8.27 27.25
CA ARG A 76 -12.30 6.84 26.92
C ARG A 76 -10.96 6.19 27.22
N THR A 77 -10.98 5.05 27.91
CA THR A 77 -9.78 4.29 28.29
C THR A 77 -9.48 3.12 27.34
N ASP A 78 -10.47 2.61 26.62
CA ASP A 78 -10.32 1.57 25.61
C ASP A 78 -9.90 2.20 24.26
N GLN A 79 -8.71 1.82 23.75
CA GLN A 79 -8.16 2.33 22.49
C GLN A 79 -9.04 1.96 21.29
N THR A 80 -9.49 0.71 21.22
CA THR A 80 -10.31 0.24 20.10
C THR A 80 -11.59 1.05 20.00
N GLN A 81 -12.29 1.25 21.11
CA GLN A 81 -13.48 2.10 21.18
C GLN A 81 -13.17 3.56 20.85
N TYR A 82 -12.00 4.08 21.25
CA TYR A 82 -11.57 5.43 20.92
C TYR A 82 -11.37 5.59 19.39
N LEU A 83 -10.62 4.69 18.77
CA LEU A 83 -10.34 4.72 17.33
C LEU A 83 -11.59 4.44 16.50
N GLN A 84 -12.44 3.49 16.89
CA GLN A 84 -13.75 3.29 16.26
C GLN A 84 -14.67 4.52 16.39
N ASN A 85 -14.55 5.29 17.48
CA ASN A 85 -15.26 6.55 17.59
C ASN A 85 -14.73 7.60 16.59
N ILE A 86 -13.41 7.66 16.35
CA ILE A 86 -12.84 8.51 15.28
C ILE A 86 -13.46 8.16 13.93
N LEU A 87 -13.53 6.86 13.60
CA LEU A 87 -14.14 6.38 12.35
C LEU A 87 -15.61 6.77 12.27
N ARG A 88 -16.38 6.51 13.32
CA ARG A 88 -17.82 6.83 13.41
C ARG A 88 -18.10 8.32 13.31
N SER A 89 -17.24 9.15 13.89
CA SER A 89 -17.35 10.61 13.85
C SER A 89 -16.78 11.23 12.56
N MET A 90 -16.25 10.42 11.64
CA MET A 90 -15.63 10.87 10.38
C MET A 90 -14.46 11.86 10.60
N HIS A 91 -13.69 11.67 11.68
CA HIS A 91 -12.51 12.49 11.98
C HIS A 91 -11.27 12.00 11.21
N GLY A 92 -11.39 11.86 9.88
CA GLY A 92 -10.38 11.21 9.05
C GLY A 92 -9.02 11.88 8.97
N SER A 93 -8.92 13.18 9.26
CA SER A 93 -7.63 13.88 9.30
C SER A 93 -6.65 13.27 10.31
N VAL A 94 -7.17 12.71 11.41
CA VAL A 94 -6.33 12.00 12.41
C VAL A 94 -5.63 10.78 11.79
N LEU A 95 -6.28 10.11 10.83
CA LEU A 95 -5.76 8.93 10.15
C LEU A 95 -4.65 9.27 9.14
N GLU A 96 -4.54 10.54 8.74
CA GLU A 96 -3.54 10.96 7.75
C GLU A 96 -2.12 11.00 8.30
N HIS A 97 -1.96 11.01 9.64
CA HIS A 97 -0.66 10.95 10.32
C HIS A 97 0.00 9.56 10.27
N VAL A 98 -0.77 8.52 9.98
CA VAL A 98 -0.32 7.12 10.06
C VAL A 98 -0.12 6.59 8.66
N SER A 99 1.12 6.22 8.29
CA SER A 99 1.46 5.78 6.92
C SER A 99 2.22 4.47 6.88
N PHE A 100 1.88 3.63 5.91
CA PHE A 100 2.51 2.33 5.65
C PHE A 100 3.11 2.31 4.24
N SER A 101 4.21 1.58 4.06
CA SER A 101 4.83 1.39 2.75
C SER A 101 4.81 -0.07 2.35
N PHE A 102 4.39 -0.31 1.12
CA PHE A 102 4.27 -1.63 0.52
C PHE A 102 5.20 -1.75 -0.68
N VAL A 103 5.84 -2.90 -0.86
CA VAL A 103 6.35 -3.32 -2.17
C VAL A 103 5.26 -4.12 -2.84
N LEU A 104 4.80 -3.64 -3.98
CA LEU A 104 3.95 -4.38 -4.90
C LEU A 104 4.85 -4.97 -5.97
N HIS A 105 4.96 -6.29 -6.00
CA HIS A 105 5.85 -7.02 -6.91
C HIS A 105 5.04 -7.89 -7.86
N ASN A 106 5.58 -8.12 -9.06
CA ASN A 106 4.92 -8.91 -10.11
C ASN A 106 3.50 -8.40 -10.44
N VAL A 107 3.27 -7.09 -10.36
CA VAL A 107 2.01 -6.44 -10.71
C VAL A 107 2.11 -5.83 -12.11
N SER A 108 1.08 -5.96 -12.94
CA SER A 108 1.10 -5.50 -14.32
C SER A 108 1.18 -3.97 -14.44
N ARG A 109 1.69 -3.49 -15.57
CA ARG A 109 1.61 -2.05 -15.87
C ARG A 109 0.15 -1.56 -15.93
N VAL A 110 -0.81 -2.40 -16.33
CA VAL A 110 -2.25 -2.11 -16.25
C VAL A 110 -2.66 -1.77 -14.82
N ALA A 111 -2.42 -2.66 -13.85
CA ALA A 111 -2.76 -2.44 -12.45
C ALA A 111 -2.06 -1.19 -11.89
N THR A 112 -0.78 -0.98 -12.21
CA THR A 112 -0.07 0.22 -11.75
C THR A 112 -0.63 1.49 -12.36
N HIS A 113 -1.13 1.47 -13.59
CA HIS A 113 -1.72 2.63 -14.25
C HIS A 113 -3.04 3.04 -13.59
N GLU A 114 -3.79 2.08 -13.04
CA GLU A 114 -4.95 2.35 -12.19
C GLU A 114 -4.56 2.87 -10.79
N LEU A 115 -3.52 2.28 -10.20
CA LEU A 115 -3.04 2.61 -8.86
C LEU A 115 -2.54 4.05 -8.75
N VAL A 116 -1.74 4.53 -9.72
CA VAL A 116 -1.15 5.89 -9.71
C VAL A 116 -2.19 7.01 -9.82
N ARG A 117 -3.47 6.68 -10.03
CA ARG A 117 -4.58 7.66 -10.04
C ARG A 117 -4.97 8.10 -8.63
N HIS A 118 -4.59 7.34 -7.61
CA HIS A 118 -4.76 7.67 -6.19
C HIS A 118 -3.66 8.63 -5.74
N ARG A 119 -3.99 9.90 -5.54
CA ARG A 119 -3.02 10.99 -5.31
C ARG A 119 -2.89 11.44 -3.86
N PRO A 120 -3.98 11.67 -3.10
CA PRO A 120 -3.86 12.18 -1.73
C PRO A 120 -3.19 11.15 -0.82
N GLY A 121 -2.26 11.62 0.01
CA GLY A 121 -1.63 10.78 1.04
C GLY A 121 -0.82 9.60 0.51
N VAL A 122 -0.33 9.67 -0.73
CA VAL A 122 0.39 8.59 -1.42
C VAL A 122 1.76 9.05 -1.91
N ALA A 123 2.75 8.15 -1.85
CA ALA A 123 4.03 8.28 -2.53
C ALA A 123 4.35 7.00 -3.33
N ILE A 124 4.98 7.17 -4.50
CA ILE A 124 5.17 6.07 -5.47
C ILE A 124 6.60 6.10 -6.00
N SER A 125 7.28 4.96 -5.95
CA SER A 125 8.54 4.72 -6.65
C SER A 125 8.43 3.44 -7.46
N GLN A 126 8.43 3.55 -8.78
CA GLN A 126 8.19 2.43 -9.69
C GLN A 126 9.43 2.10 -10.50
N GLU A 127 9.63 0.80 -10.73
CA GLU A 127 10.65 0.31 -11.65
C GLU A 127 10.51 0.98 -13.01
N SER A 128 11.65 1.45 -13.54
CA SER A 128 11.66 2.28 -14.72
C SER A 128 12.09 1.49 -15.95
N LEU A 129 11.13 1.25 -16.85
CA LEU A 129 11.39 0.71 -18.19
C LEU A 129 12.21 1.66 -19.09
N ARG A 130 12.67 2.81 -18.59
CA ARG A 130 13.71 3.61 -19.26
C ARG A 130 15.11 3.04 -19.01
N PHE A 131 15.26 2.20 -18.00
CA PHE A 131 16.53 1.69 -17.49
C PHE A 131 16.56 0.16 -17.48
N VAL A 132 15.49 -0.48 -17.01
CA VAL A 132 15.37 -1.94 -16.97
C VAL A 132 15.09 -2.46 -18.37
N ARG A 133 15.89 -3.43 -18.81
CA ARG A 133 15.68 -4.16 -20.07
C ARG A 133 14.73 -5.32 -19.83
N LEU A 134 13.83 -5.55 -20.79
CA LEU A 134 12.93 -6.69 -20.79
C LEU A 134 13.61 -7.83 -21.55
N GLN A 135 14.22 -8.76 -20.82
CA GLN A 135 14.84 -9.97 -21.39
C GLN A 135 13.89 -11.16 -21.25
N ASP A 136 13.38 -11.35 -20.03
CA ASP A 136 12.24 -12.23 -19.75
C ASP A 136 11.08 -11.33 -19.35
N ILE A 137 10.01 -11.30 -20.14
CA ILE A 137 8.78 -10.56 -19.82
C ILE A 137 8.04 -11.35 -18.73
N PRO A 138 7.97 -10.84 -17.49
CA PRO A 138 7.13 -11.44 -16.47
C PRO A 138 5.67 -11.11 -16.79
N PHE A 139 4.79 -12.09 -16.70
CA PHE A 139 3.38 -11.94 -17.03
C PHE A 139 2.50 -12.74 -16.08
N TRP A 140 1.44 -12.11 -15.57
CA TRP A 140 0.44 -12.77 -14.75
C TRP A 140 -0.80 -13.12 -15.58
N PHE A 141 -1.33 -14.32 -15.37
CA PHE A 141 -2.58 -14.77 -15.96
C PHE A 141 -3.59 -15.07 -14.84
N PRO A 142 -4.84 -14.61 -14.94
CA PRO A 142 -5.88 -15.04 -14.02
C PRO A 142 -6.20 -16.53 -14.22
N GLU A 143 -6.79 -17.17 -13.21
CA GLU A 143 -7.02 -18.62 -13.19
C GLU A 143 -7.87 -19.09 -14.37
N TRP A 144 -8.92 -18.35 -14.72
CA TRP A 144 -9.79 -18.68 -15.85
C TRP A 144 -9.03 -18.66 -17.19
N ALA A 145 -8.02 -17.79 -17.34
CA ALA A 145 -7.21 -17.73 -18.55
C ALA A 145 -6.25 -18.92 -18.65
N ARG A 146 -5.69 -19.36 -17.51
CA ARG A 146 -4.81 -20.54 -17.44
C ARG A 146 -5.51 -21.84 -17.84
N GLN A 147 -6.82 -21.91 -17.63
CA GLN A 147 -7.64 -23.08 -17.97
C GLN A 147 -7.96 -23.16 -19.47
N ASP A 148 -7.75 -22.08 -20.24
CA ASP A 148 -7.89 -22.08 -21.70
C ASP A 148 -6.53 -22.36 -22.37
N ALA A 149 -6.34 -23.63 -22.77
CA ALA A 149 -5.09 -24.09 -23.37
C ALA A 149 -4.76 -23.40 -24.71
N GLU A 150 -5.76 -23.05 -25.53
CA GLU A 150 -5.53 -22.39 -26.81
C GLU A 150 -5.18 -20.91 -26.61
N LEU A 151 -5.85 -20.23 -25.68
CA LEU A 151 -5.49 -18.88 -25.24
C LEU A 151 -4.05 -18.85 -24.73
N MET A 152 -3.70 -19.73 -23.79
CA MET A 152 -2.35 -19.79 -23.20
C MET A 152 -1.27 -20.05 -24.26
N LYS A 153 -1.54 -20.95 -25.22
CA LYS A 153 -0.62 -21.22 -26.32
C LYS A 153 -0.39 -19.98 -27.19
N ARG A 154 -1.46 -19.28 -27.59
CA ARG A 154 -1.35 -18.06 -28.42
C ARG A 154 -0.71 -16.91 -27.69
N ALA A 155 -1.09 -16.69 -26.43
CA ALA A 155 -0.54 -15.63 -25.59
C ALA A 155 0.95 -15.84 -25.34
N SER A 156 1.37 -17.08 -25.02
CA SER A 156 2.78 -17.40 -24.81
C SER A 156 3.60 -17.17 -26.07
N ALA A 157 3.13 -17.63 -27.23
CA ALA A 157 3.82 -17.41 -28.51
C ALA A 157 3.95 -15.90 -28.86
N LEU A 158 2.94 -15.10 -28.56
CA LEU A 158 3.01 -13.64 -28.76
C LEU A 158 4.05 -12.99 -27.83
N LEU A 159 4.07 -13.39 -26.55
CA LEU A 159 5.01 -12.86 -25.57
C LEU A 159 6.46 -13.26 -25.89
N GLU A 160 6.68 -14.49 -26.34
CA GLU A 160 7.98 -14.97 -26.83
C GLU A 160 8.47 -14.13 -28.02
N GLN A 161 7.61 -13.84 -29.00
CA GLN A 161 7.95 -12.96 -30.12
C GLN A 161 8.33 -11.55 -29.65
N MET A 162 7.65 -11.02 -28.64
CA MET A 162 8.00 -9.72 -28.05
C MET A 162 9.36 -9.75 -27.35
N GLU A 163 9.67 -10.81 -26.61
CA GLU A 163 10.98 -11.02 -25.97
C GLU A 163 12.11 -11.12 -27.00
N GLU A 164 11.93 -11.95 -28.04
CA GLU A 164 12.87 -12.06 -29.15
C GLU A 164 13.13 -10.71 -29.81
N PHE A 165 12.08 -9.90 -30.01
CA PHE A 165 12.22 -8.57 -30.57
C PHE A 165 12.98 -7.60 -29.64
N GLN A 166 12.75 -7.68 -28.32
CA GLN A 166 13.54 -6.91 -27.35
C GLN A 166 15.03 -7.30 -27.38
N GLY A 167 15.33 -8.61 -27.42
CA GLY A 167 16.69 -9.14 -27.55
C GLY A 167 17.37 -8.71 -28.85
N TRP A 168 16.66 -8.82 -29.97
CA TRP A 168 17.13 -8.36 -31.27
C TRP A 168 17.43 -6.85 -31.28
N MET A 169 16.55 -6.01 -30.73
CA MET A 169 16.81 -4.56 -30.62
C MET A 169 18.05 -4.27 -29.77
N ALA A 170 18.23 -4.98 -28.65
CA ALA A 170 19.40 -4.80 -27.80
C ALA A 170 20.71 -5.12 -28.54
N ALA A 171 20.73 -6.23 -29.29
CA ALA A 171 21.87 -6.62 -30.11
C ALA A 171 22.09 -5.66 -31.29
N HIS A 172 21.03 -5.28 -32.00
CA HIS A 172 21.08 -4.36 -33.14
C HIS A 172 21.61 -2.97 -32.74
N PHE A 173 21.30 -2.51 -31.52
CA PHE A 173 21.83 -1.26 -30.98
C PHE A 173 23.19 -1.40 -30.29
N GLY A 174 23.79 -2.61 -30.25
CA GLY A 174 25.07 -2.84 -29.59
C GLY A 174 25.04 -2.52 -28.09
N LEU A 175 23.90 -2.70 -27.39
CA LEU A 175 23.77 -2.22 -26.00
C LEU A 175 24.70 -2.91 -25.01
N ASP A 176 25.18 -4.11 -25.36
CA ASP A 176 26.11 -4.90 -24.57
C ASP A 176 27.57 -4.75 -25.05
N ASP A 177 27.82 -3.94 -26.08
CA ASP A 177 29.17 -3.68 -26.58
C ASP A 177 29.99 -2.89 -25.54
N GLU A 178 31.29 -3.15 -25.52
CA GLU A 178 32.22 -2.50 -24.60
C GLU A 178 32.29 -0.99 -24.86
N GLY A 179 32.28 -0.19 -23.79
CA GLY A 179 32.42 1.27 -23.88
C GLY A 179 31.15 2.04 -24.23
N VAL A 180 30.02 1.39 -24.49
CA VAL A 180 28.76 2.09 -24.80
C VAL A 180 28.29 2.92 -23.60
N PRO A 181 28.15 4.26 -23.73
CA PRO A 181 27.76 5.12 -22.61
C PRO A 181 26.36 4.81 -22.09
N PHE A 182 26.17 4.86 -20.77
CA PHE A 182 24.87 4.62 -20.14
C PHE A 182 23.75 5.54 -20.66
N LYS A 183 24.07 6.80 -21.00
CA LYS A 183 23.11 7.75 -21.59
C LYS A 183 22.51 7.21 -22.89
N GLU A 184 23.33 6.54 -23.70
CA GLU A 184 22.90 5.93 -24.95
C GLU A 184 22.06 4.69 -24.69
N LYS A 185 22.51 3.79 -23.79
CA LYS A 185 21.73 2.62 -23.36
C LYS A 185 20.33 3.04 -22.90
N LYS A 186 20.25 4.02 -22.00
CA LYS A 186 18.98 4.59 -21.51
C LYS A 186 18.10 5.18 -22.62
N HIS A 187 18.68 5.86 -23.60
CA HIS A 187 17.91 6.44 -24.71
C HIS A 187 17.27 5.35 -25.57
N LYS A 188 18.02 4.29 -25.90
CA LYS A 188 17.54 3.15 -26.69
C LYS A 188 16.55 2.29 -25.90
N THR A 189 16.84 1.94 -24.64
CA THR A 189 15.92 1.20 -23.76
C THR A 189 14.58 1.95 -23.59
N SER A 190 14.63 3.28 -23.45
CA SER A 190 13.42 4.11 -23.39
C SER A 190 12.58 4.10 -24.68
N PHE A 191 13.16 3.78 -25.83
CA PHE A 191 12.43 3.54 -27.07
C PHE A 191 11.90 2.10 -27.12
N MET A 192 12.74 1.11 -26.81
CA MET A 192 12.41 -0.32 -26.83
C MET A 192 11.17 -0.66 -26.00
N ARG A 193 10.97 -0.01 -24.85
CA ARG A 193 9.79 -0.20 -23.99
C ARG A 193 8.45 0.09 -24.67
N ARG A 194 8.43 0.82 -25.79
CA ARG A 194 7.20 1.10 -26.57
C ARG A 194 6.58 -0.16 -27.16
N PHE A 195 7.37 -1.24 -27.25
CA PHE A 195 6.93 -2.55 -27.72
C PHE A 195 6.68 -3.53 -26.57
N ALA A 196 6.80 -3.09 -25.31
CA ALA A 196 6.43 -3.91 -24.17
C ALA A 196 4.89 -4.01 -24.08
N PRO A 197 4.33 -5.18 -23.72
CA PRO A 197 2.90 -5.29 -23.46
C PRO A 197 2.54 -4.52 -22.18
N GLU A 198 1.35 -3.90 -22.13
CA GLU A 198 0.84 -3.29 -20.88
C GLU A 198 0.66 -4.33 -19.76
N GLY A 199 0.50 -5.61 -20.10
CA GLY A 199 0.46 -6.70 -19.12
C GLY A 199 1.82 -7.06 -18.51
N VAL A 200 2.92 -6.43 -18.93
CA VAL A 200 4.24 -6.69 -18.33
C VAL A 200 4.20 -6.42 -16.84
N ALA A 201 4.54 -7.45 -16.06
CA ALA A 201 4.63 -7.34 -14.62
C ALA A 201 5.87 -6.54 -14.21
N THR A 202 5.76 -5.79 -13.13
CA THR A 202 6.78 -4.87 -12.65
C THR A 202 6.71 -4.77 -11.13
N GLY A 203 7.56 -3.92 -10.56
CA GLY A 203 7.61 -3.63 -9.14
C GLY A 203 7.45 -2.14 -8.84
N LEU A 204 6.83 -1.83 -7.70
CA LEU A 204 6.86 -0.51 -7.13
C LEU A 204 6.82 -0.53 -5.60
N VAL A 205 7.37 0.53 -5.01
CA VAL A 205 7.04 0.95 -3.65
C VAL A 205 5.83 1.87 -3.72
N TRP A 206 4.82 1.58 -2.92
CA TRP A 206 3.63 2.39 -2.72
C TRP A 206 3.45 2.67 -1.24
N THR A 207 3.56 3.93 -0.85
CA THR A 207 3.30 4.40 0.52
C THR A 207 1.94 5.07 0.56
N ALA A 208 1.14 4.77 1.58
CA ALA A 208 -0.15 5.42 1.77
C ALA A 208 -0.49 5.62 3.25
N ASN A 209 -1.15 6.73 3.57
CA ASN A 209 -1.71 6.94 4.90
C ASN A 209 -2.99 6.13 5.13
N VAL A 210 -3.39 5.92 6.39
CA VAL A 210 -4.55 5.08 6.75
C VAL A 210 -5.84 5.59 6.11
N ARG A 211 -6.02 6.90 6.00
CA ARG A 211 -7.21 7.47 5.34
C ARG A 211 -7.29 7.02 3.87
N THR A 212 -6.19 7.15 3.14
CA THR A 212 -6.12 6.72 1.74
C THR A 212 -6.18 5.20 1.62
N LEU A 213 -5.57 4.44 2.52
CA LEU A 213 -5.68 2.98 2.55
C LEU A 213 -7.13 2.53 2.67
N ARG A 214 -7.89 3.12 3.61
CA ARG A 214 -9.32 2.81 3.76
C ARG A 214 -10.12 3.10 2.49
N HIS A 215 -9.91 4.28 1.90
CA HIS A 215 -10.57 4.67 0.65
C HIS A 215 -10.24 3.71 -0.50
N THR A 216 -8.96 3.39 -0.68
CA THR A 216 -8.49 2.59 -1.80
C THR A 216 -8.86 1.12 -1.66
N ILE A 217 -8.82 0.55 -0.45
CA ILE A 217 -9.32 -0.81 -0.17
C ILE A 217 -10.80 -0.91 -0.53
N GLU A 218 -11.66 0.00 -0.07
CA GLU A 218 -13.10 0.00 -0.43
C GLU A 218 -13.27 0.12 -1.95
N ALA A 219 -12.61 1.09 -2.58
CA ALA A 219 -12.82 1.40 -3.99
C ALA A 219 -12.26 0.34 -4.95
N ARG A 220 -11.15 -0.31 -4.59
CA ARG A 220 -10.41 -1.22 -5.49
C ARG A 220 -10.70 -2.69 -5.25
N THR A 221 -11.46 -3.03 -4.21
CA THR A 221 -11.97 -4.39 -4.00
C THR A 221 -13.43 -4.54 -4.43
N ALA A 222 -14.13 -3.42 -4.68
CA ALA A 222 -15.51 -3.39 -5.17
C ALA A 222 -15.72 -4.30 -6.40
N GLU A 223 -16.93 -4.85 -6.54
CA GLU A 223 -17.27 -5.86 -7.55
C GLU A 223 -16.88 -5.46 -8.98
N GLY A 224 -17.07 -4.19 -9.35
CA GLY A 224 -16.75 -3.67 -10.68
C GLY A 224 -15.28 -3.28 -10.91
N ALA A 225 -14.40 -3.47 -9.94
CA ALA A 225 -12.97 -3.22 -10.11
C ALA A 225 -12.30 -4.36 -10.89
N GLU A 226 -11.18 -4.05 -11.55
CA GLU A 226 -10.42 -5.02 -12.33
C GLU A 226 -9.84 -6.14 -11.43
N GLU A 227 -9.73 -7.37 -11.97
CA GLU A 227 -9.40 -8.57 -11.21
C GLU A 227 -8.05 -8.48 -10.48
N GLU A 228 -6.99 -8.03 -11.15
CA GLU A 228 -5.66 -7.89 -10.56
C GLU A 228 -5.64 -6.86 -9.43
N ILE A 229 -6.22 -5.69 -9.65
CA ILE A 229 -6.23 -4.64 -8.60
C ILE A 229 -7.07 -5.06 -7.39
N ARG A 230 -8.13 -5.85 -7.58
CA ARG A 230 -8.90 -6.46 -6.48
C ARG A 230 -8.03 -7.41 -5.65
N LEU A 231 -7.24 -8.26 -6.30
CA LEU A 231 -6.30 -9.17 -5.61
C LEU A 231 -5.25 -8.40 -4.80
N ILE A 232 -4.66 -7.35 -5.40
CA ILE A 232 -3.65 -6.51 -4.73
C ILE A 232 -4.24 -5.85 -3.48
N PHE A 233 -5.40 -5.17 -3.61
CA PHE A 233 -6.00 -4.46 -2.48
C PHE A 233 -6.66 -5.38 -1.46
N GLY A 234 -7.08 -6.59 -1.85
CA GLY A 234 -7.49 -7.64 -0.93
C GLY A 234 -6.36 -8.02 0.03
N ARG A 235 -5.16 -8.27 -0.51
CA ARG A 235 -3.96 -8.57 0.30
C ARG A 235 -3.52 -7.40 1.17
N ILE A 236 -3.60 -6.16 0.66
CA ILE A 236 -3.37 -4.95 1.47
C ILE A 236 -4.39 -4.89 2.62
N GLY A 237 -5.67 -5.18 2.36
CA GLY A 237 -6.71 -5.24 3.38
C GLY A 237 -6.41 -6.25 4.48
N GLU A 238 -5.96 -7.45 4.12
CA GLU A 238 -5.57 -8.49 5.07
C GLU A 238 -4.38 -8.06 5.95
N LEU A 239 -3.35 -7.49 5.33
CA LEU A 239 -2.20 -6.91 6.04
C LEU A 239 -2.70 -5.84 7.02
N MET A 240 -3.53 -4.91 6.57
CA MET A 240 -4.00 -3.80 7.40
C MET A 240 -4.93 -4.21 8.53
N ARG A 241 -5.76 -5.23 8.33
CA ARG A 241 -6.55 -5.83 9.41
C ARG A 241 -5.67 -6.43 10.50
N ARG A 242 -4.50 -6.98 10.13
CA ARG A 242 -3.53 -7.52 11.09
C ARG A 242 -2.72 -6.44 11.80
N GLU A 243 -2.21 -5.45 11.07
CA GLU A 243 -1.30 -4.44 11.62
C GLU A 243 -2.02 -3.30 12.37
N ALA A 244 -3.29 -3.01 12.04
CA ALA A 244 -4.06 -1.95 12.67
C ALA A 244 -5.55 -2.35 12.84
N PRO A 245 -5.85 -3.39 13.65
CA PRO A 245 -7.19 -3.97 13.76
C PRO A 245 -8.28 -3.00 14.21
N ALA A 246 -8.01 -2.00 15.06
CA ALA A 246 -9.03 -1.02 15.43
C ALA A 246 -9.35 -0.03 14.30
N LEU A 247 -8.45 0.10 13.31
CA LEU A 247 -8.59 0.98 12.15
C LEU A 247 -9.11 0.26 10.90
N PHE A 248 -9.08 -1.08 10.84
CA PHE A 248 -9.51 -1.87 9.67
C PHE A 248 -10.40 -3.09 10.01
N GLY A 249 -10.66 -3.34 11.29
CA GLY A 249 -11.49 -4.47 11.75
C GLY A 249 -12.98 -4.29 11.48
N ASP A 250 -13.41 -3.11 11.06
CA ASP A 250 -14.80 -2.81 10.70
C ASP A 250 -15.18 -3.22 9.27
N TYR A 251 -14.21 -3.71 8.49
CA TYR A 251 -14.47 -4.23 7.15
C TYR A 251 -15.04 -5.65 7.20
N THR A 252 -16.15 -5.88 6.50
CA THR A 252 -16.58 -7.21 6.08
C THR A 252 -16.05 -7.53 4.68
N VAL A 253 -15.95 -8.82 4.34
CA VAL A 253 -15.52 -9.26 3.00
C VAL A 253 -16.61 -10.11 2.38
N GLU A 254 -17.14 -9.68 1.23
CA GLU A 254 -18.20 -10.35 0.48
C GLU A 254 -17.74 -10.48 -0.98
N ASP A 255 -17.62 -11.70 -1.50
CA ASP A 255 -17.13 -11.98 -2.86
C ASP A 255 -15.83 -11.25 -3.24
N GLY A 256 -14.93 -11.09 -2.26
CA GLY A 256 -13.65 -10.38 -2.39
C GLY A 256 -13.74 -8.86 -2.26
N ALA A 257 -14.93 -8.27 -2.15
CA ALA A 257 -15.13 -6.85 -1.87
C ALA A 257 -15.01 -6.56 -0.37
N TRP A 258 -14.19 -5.57 -0.03
CA TRP A 258 -13.98 -5.10 1.34
C TRP A 258 -14.92 -3.94 1.63
N ILE A 259 -15.90 -4.17 2.49
CA ILE A 259 -16.98 -3.23 2.78
C ILE A 259 -16.82 -2.68 4.20
N PRO A 260 -16.47 -1.40 4.40
CA PRO A 260 -16.32 -0.83 5.73
C PRO A 260 -17.68 -0.50 6.34
N GLN A 261 -17.80 -0.68 7.66
CA GLN A 261 -18.92 -0.16 8.43
C GLN A 261 -18.99 1.37 8.37
N TRP A 262 -17.83 2.05 8.43
CA TRP A 262 -17.74 3.51 8.34
C TRP A 262 -17.06 3.93 7.03
N ARG A 263 -17.89 4.48 6.13
CA ARG A 263 -17.47 4.99 4.82
C ARG A 263 -17.10 6.47 4.89
N LYS A 264 -16.27 6.93 3.95
CA LYS A 264 -15.88 8.34 3.78
C LYS A 264 -15.26 8.98 5.04
N VAL A 265 -14.54 8.18 5.82
CA VAL A 265 -13.73 8.66 6.93
C VAL A 265 -12.56 9.49 6.39
#